data_AF-A0A820IB19-F1
#
_entry.id   AF-A0A820IB19-F1
#
_cell.length_a   1.000
_cell.length_b   1.000
_cell.length_c   1.000
_cell.angle_alpha   90.00
_cell.angle_beta   90.00
_cell.angle_gamma   90.00
#
_symmetry.space_group_name_H-M   'P 1'
#
loop_
_entity.id
_entity.type
_entity.pdbx_description
1 polymer ?
#
loop_
_entity_poly.entity_id
_entity_poly.type
_entity_poly.pdbx_seq_one_letter_code
_entity_poly.pdbx_strand_id
1 'polypeptide(L)'
;FDKKLLQDWNFDTRYIRQPEVLTYLNHVADRYNIRKDIEFNTDITAAYYDELHNIWKIRTDKGEQFTATFLFTALGLLAAANYPNIKGRETFKGECYHTSAWPEHVVFDNKRVAVIGTGSTGVQIITSIAPKVKHLTVFQRTPQYSVPVGQAPLSEEHVSQIKKDYDRTWESVRNSLVAMGFEESTTSAMTVSEEERRDIYQKAWNAGGGFRFGFGTFCDTFTDPLANEAAASFIRSKIAKIVNDPETAKKLTPYDLYARRPLCDNGYYATYNRKNVSLVDIKATPIVEITPMGIKTSDGIEHKVDLLIFATGFD
;
A
#
# COMPACT_ATOMS: atom_id res chain seq x y z
N PHE A 1 -24.01 -7.91 -9.32
CA PHE A 1 -25.37 -7.65 -9.83
C PHE A 1 -25.36 -7.51 -11.35
N ASP A 2 -24.44 -6.76 -11.97
CA ASP A 2 -24.28 -6.73 -13.43
C ASP A 2 -23.19 -7.71 -13.91
N LYS A 3 -23.60 -8.87 -14.44
CA LYS A 3 -22.66 -9.84 -15.05
C LYS A 3 -22.07 -9.35 -16.37
N LYS A 4 -22.78 -8.47 -17.09
CA LYS A 4 -22.32 -7.93 -18.37
C LYS A 4 -21.14 -6.99 -18.19
N LEU A 5 -21.13 -6.17 -17.12
CA LEU A 5 -19.97 -5.33 -16.78
C LEU A 5 -18.68 -6.16 -16.61
N LEU A 6 -18.77 -7.32 -15.94
CA LEU A 6 -17.63 -8.24 -15.78
C LEU A 6 -17.11 -8.75 -17.14
N GLN A 7 -18.01 -9.00 -18.09
CA GLN A 7 -17.64 -9.48 -19.42
C GLN A 7 -17.13 -8.35 -20.34
N ASP A 8 -17.69 -7.15 -20.24
CA ASP A 8 -17.34 -6.00 -21.08
C ASP A 8 -15.97 -5.41 -20.71
N TRP A 9 -15.60 -5.41 -19.43
CA TRP A 9 -14.36 -4.78 -18.96
C TRP A 9 -13.13 -5.66 -19.17
N ASN A 10 -12.01 -5.09 -19.62
CA ASN A 10 -10.73 -5.79 -19.81
C ASN A 10 -9.65 -5.21 -18.91
N PHE A 11 -8.65 -6.04 -18.59
CA PHE A 11 -7.44 -5.69 -17.87
C PHE A 11 -6.27 -6.47 -18.50
N ASP A 12 -5.11 -5.85 -18.61
CA ASP A 12 -3.96 -6.36 -19.35
C ASP A 12 -2.79 -6.77 -18.45
N THR A 13 -2.90 -6.51 -17.15
CA THR A 13 -1.89 -6.83 -16.15
C THR A 13 -2.52 -7.48 -14.93
N ARG A 14 -1.72 -8.29 -14.23
CA ARG A 14 -2.16 -9.07 -13.07
C ARG A 14 -2.67 -8.19 -11.92
N TYR A 15 -1.98 -7.09 -11.63
CA TYR A 15 -2.40 -6.06 -10.69
C TYR A 15 -2.67 -4.77 -11.44
N ILE A 16 -3.86 -4.22 -11.22
CA ILE A 16 -4.32 -2.97 -11.83
C ILE A 16 -3.71 -1.74 -11.16
N ARG A 17 -3.30 -0.75 -11.95
CA ARG A 17 -2.70 0.49 -11.45
C ARG A 17 -3.80 1.50 -11.11
N GLN A 18 -3.42 2.53 -10.33
CA GLN A 18 -4.36 3.58 -9.92
C GLN A 18 -5.12 4.24 -11.09
N PRO A 19 -4.48 4.62 -12.23
CA PRO A 19 -5.23 5.22 -13.34
C PRO A 19 -6.27 4.28 -13.93
N GLU A 20 -5.98 2.99 -14.02
CA GLU A 20 -6.89 1.97 -14.56
C GLU A 20 -8.09 1.74 -13.63
N VAL A 21 -7.86 1.71 -12.31
CA VAL A 21 -8.93 1.66 -11.29
C VAL A 21 -9.81 2.90 -11.41
N LEU A 22 -9.21 4.08 -11.53
CA LEU A 22 -9.96 5.34 -11.69
C LEU A 22 -10.80 5.32 -12.98
N THR A 23 -10.24 4.85 -14.10
CA THR A 23 -10.99 4.70 -15.35
C THR A 23 -12.14 3.71 -15.20
N TYR A 24 -11.94 2.58 -14.52
CA TYR A 24 -13.00 1.61 -14.22
C TYR A 24 -14.13 2.24 -13.38
N LEU A 25 -13.80 2.95 -12.30
CA LEU A 25 -14.81 3.59 -11.45
C LEU A 25 -15.59 4.68 -12.20
N ASN A 26 -14.91 5.46 -13.05
CA ASN A 26 -15.56 6.43 -13.92
C ASN A 26 -16.50 5.74 -14.93
N HIS A 27 -16.05 4.66 -15.57
CA HIS A 27 -16.89 3.86 -16.46
C HIS A 27 -18.14 3.32 -15.76
N VAL A 28 -18.00 2.82 -14.53
CA VAL A 28 -19.13 2.39 -13.69
C VAL A 28 -20.09 3.55 -13.42
N ALA A 29 -19.57 4.73 -13.07
CA ALA A 29 -20.40 5.90 -12.80
C ALA A 29 -21.21 6.35 -14.03
N ASP A 30 -20.60 6.30 -15.21
CA ASP A 30 -21.23 6.63 -16.49
C ASP A 30 -22.27 5.57 -16.90
N ARG A 31 -21.91 4.28 -16.80
CA ARG A 31 -22.78 3.16 -17.16
C ARG A 31 -24.09 3.16 -16.41
N TYR A 32 -24.07 3.51 -15.12
CA TYR A 32 -25.27 3.54 -14.28
C TYR A 32 -25.86 4.95 -14.13
N ASN A 33 -25.32 5.95 -14.84
CA ASN A 33 -25.79 7.34 -14.82
C ASN A 33 -25.95 7.92 -13.40
N ILE A 34 -24.99 7.64 -12.51
CA ILE A 34 -25.05 8.08 -11.11
C ILE A 34 -24.38 9.43 -10.85
N ARG A 35 -23.58 9.94 -11.80
CA ARG A 35 -22.85 11.21 -11.61
C ARG A 35 -23.75 12.41 -11.34
N LYS A 36 -24.93 12.43 -11.96
CA LYS A 36 -25.94 13.48 -11.78
C LYS A 36 -26.44 13.59 -10.33
N ASP A 37 -26.26 12.52 -9.54
CA ASP A 37 -26.69 12.42 -8.15
C ASP A 37 -25.50 12.56 -7.17
N ILE A 38 -24.31 12.93 -7.67
CA ILE A 38 -23.09 13.14 -6.86
C ILE A 38 -22.70 14.61 -6.91
N GLU A 39 -22.58 15.22 -5.74
CA GLU A 39 -22.01 16.56 -5.60
C GLU A 39 -20.52 16.47 -5.23
N PHE A 40 -19.65 16.82 -6.17
CA PHE A 40 -18.20 16.83 -5.96
C PHE A 40 -17.73 18.16 -5.38
N ASN A 41 -16.53 18.16 -4.78
CA ASN A 41 -15.94 19.33 -4.13
C ASN A 41 -16.87 19.92 -3.06
N THR A 42 -17.51 19.05 -2.28
CA THR A 42 -18.45 19.41 -1.22
C THR A 42 -18.16 18.54 -0.01
N ASP A 43 -17.60 19.15 1.04
CA ASP A 43 -17.29 18.45 2.28
C ASP A 43 -18.50 18.50 3.21
N ILE A 44 -18.92 17.35 3.73
CA ILE A 44 -19.93 17.31 4.79
C ILE A 44 -19.25 17.66 6.12
N THR A 45 -19.59 18.83 6.68
CA THR A 45 -18.96 19.35 7.91
C THR A 45 -19.72 18.99 9.18
N ALA A 46 -21.01 18.66 9.07
CA ALA A 46 -21.80 18.21 10.19
C ALA A 46 -23.01 17.37 9.75
N ALA A 47 -23.40 16.42 10.60
CA ALA A 47 -24.65 15.68 10.49
C ALA A 47 -25.24 15.49 11.90
N TYR A 48 -26.45 16.00 12.11
CA TYR A 48 -27.17 15.91 13.38
C TYR A 48 -28.47 15.16 13.18
N TYR A 49 -28.77 14.19 14.06
CA TYR A 49 -30.07 13.53 14.04
C TYR A 49 -31.08 14.34 14.85
N ASP A 50 -32.19 14.71 14.22
CA ASP A 50 -33.33 15.35 14.84
C ASP A 50 -34.35 14.28 15.24
N GLU A 51 -34.35 13.92 16.52
CA GLU A 51 -35.22 12.86 17.06
C GLU A 51 -36.70 13.20 17.02
N LEU A 52 -37.06 14.49 17.11
CA LEU A 52 -38.47 14.91 17.08
C LEU A 52 -39.10 14.65 15.71
N HIS A 53 -38.30 14.80 14.66
CA HIS A 53 -38.75 14.68 13.27
C HIS A 53 -38.27 13.40 12.58
N ASN A 54 -37.42 12.60 13.23
CA ASN A 54 -36.78 11.39 12.70
C ASN A 54 -36.05 11.61 11.36
N ILE A 55 -35.24 12.68 11.30
CA ILE A 55 -34.46 13.05 10.12
C ILE A 55 -33.03 13.44 10.49
N TRP A 56 -32.11 13.26 9.57
CA TRP A 56 -30.78 13.87 9.61
C TRP A 56 -30.83 15.30 9.08
N LYS A 57 -30.16 16.22 9.75
CA LYS A 57 -29.81 17.56 9.27
C LYS A 57 -28.32 17.58 8.95
N ILE A 58 -28.00 17.84 7.69
CA ILE A 58 -26.64 17.72 7.15
C ILE A 58 -26.19 19.10 6.68
N ARG A 59 -24.94 19.48 6.95
CA ARG A 59 -24.35 20.76 6.55
C ARG A 59 -23.09 20.54 5.73
N THR A 60 -22.93 21.32 4.66
CA THR A 60 -21.71 21.33 3.82
C THR A 60 -20.74 22.44 4.22
N ASP A 61 -19.51 22.37 3.74
CA ASP A 61 -18.49 23.43 3.84
C ASP A 61 -18.87 24.70 3.07
N LYS A 62 -19.73 24.57 2.06
CA LYS A 62 -20.34 25.67 1.30
C LYS A 62 -21.51 26.35 2.03
N GLY A 63 -21.89 25.86 3.20
CA GLY A 63 -22.98 26.40 4.01
C GLY A 63 -24.38 25.92 3.62
N GLU A 64 -24.49 24.98 2.67
CA GLU A 64 -25.76 24.37 2.29
C GLU A 64 -26.25 23.42 3.39
N GLN A 65 -27.57 23.23 3.42
CA GLN A 65 -28.23 22.35 4.39
C GLN A 65 -29.14 21.37 3.67
N PHE A 66 -29.01 20.10 4.03
CA PHE A 66 -29.83 19.02 3.51
C PHE A 66 -30.56 18.32 4.66
N THR A 67 -31.66 17.65 4.32
CA THR A 67 -32.32 16.72 5.22
C THR A 67 -32.48 15.36 4.57
N ALA A 68 -32.37 14.29 5.35
CA ALA A 68 -32.53 12.92 4.86
C ALA A 68 -33.08 11.99 5.95
N THR A 69 -33.89 11.01 5.57
CA THR A 69 -34.35 9.95 6.49
C THR A 69 -33.21 8.98 6.83
N PHE A 70 -32.37 8.67 5.85
CA PHE A 70 -31.24 7.74 6.00
C PHE A 70 -29.93 8.43 5.65
N LEU A 71 -28.88 8.11 6.41
CA LEU A 71 -27.53 8.58 6.17
C LEU A 71 -26.60 7.38 6.00
N PHE A 72 -25.94 7.29 4.84
CA PHE A 72 -24.96 6.26 4.54
C PHE A 72 -23.56 6.89 4.48
N THR A 73 -22.65 6.47 5.37
CA THR A 73 -21.30 7.04 5.52
C THR A 73 -20.24 6.17 4.85
N ALA A 74 -20.00 6.38 3.56
CA ALA A 74 -18.93 5.72 2.80
C ALA A 74 -17.60 6.52 2.86
N LEU A 75 -17.16 6.90 4.06
CA LEU A 75 -16.05 7.85 4.26
C LEU A 75 -14.65 7.29 3.93
N GLY A 76 -14.54 5.96 3.85
CA GLY A 76 -13.29 5.26 3.57
C GLY A 76 -12.42 5.06 4.82
N LEU A 77 -12.02 3.80 5.06
CA LEU A 77 -11.17 3.44 6.21
C LEU A 77 -9.71 3.90 6.09
N LEU A 78 -9.29 4.36 4.91
CA LEU A 78 -7.93 4.77 4.58
C LEU A 78 -7.98 6.07 3.76
N ALA A 79 -8.59 7.11 4.32
CA ALA A 79 -8.85 8.39 3.63
C ALA A 79 -8.24 9.61 4.36
N ALA A 80 -8.42 9.71 5.68
CA ALA A 80 -7.90 10.82 6.48
C ALA A 80 -6.36 10.74 6.56
N ALA A 81 -5.67 11.64 5.87
CA ALA A 81 -4.20 11.63 5.78
C ALA A 81 -3.53 11.87 7.14
N ASN A 82 -2.62 10.98 7.53
CA ASN A 82 -1.83 11.17 8.74
C ASN A 82 -0.54 11.96 8.43
N TYR A 83 -0.50 13.20 8.90
CA TYR A 83 0.70 14.05 8.86
C TYR A 83 1.40 14.05 10.22
N PRO A 84 2.63 13.49 10.32
CA PRO A 84 3.37 13.52 11.58
C PRO A 84 3.70 14.96 11.99
N ASN A 85 3.52 15.24 13.29
CA ASN A 85 3.90 16.51 13.89
C ASN A 85 5.43 16.59 14.10
N ILE A 86 6.18 16.82 13.02
CA ILE A 86 7.63 17.01 13.04
C ILE A 86 7.92 18.50 13.17
N LYS A 87 8.76 18.88 14.14
CA LYS A 87 9.20 20.27 14.35
C LYS A 87 9.75 20.87 13.03
N GLY A 88 9.30 22.07 12.69
CA GLY A 88 9.81 22.83 11.55
C GLY A 88 9.31 22.36 10.18
N ARG A 89 8.33 21.44 10.13
CA ARG A 89 7.76 20.92 8.87
C ARG A 89 7.29 22.03 7.93
N GLU A 90 6.66 23.06 8.48
CA GLU A 90 6.17 24.25 7.78
C GLU A 90 7.28 25.18 7.26
N THR A 91 8.52 25.00 7.70
CA THR A 91 9.66 25.83 7.29
C THR A 91 10.36 25.34 6.03
N PHE A 92 10.07 24.12 5.59
CA PHE A 92 10.68 23.51 4.40
C PHE A 92 10.36 24.34 3.15
N LYS A 93 11.40 24.71 2.39
CA LYS A 93 11.24 25.55 1.18
C LYS A 93 11.09 24.76 -0.12
N GLY A 94 11.29 23.45 -0.08
CA GLY A 94 11.09 22.55 -1.22
C GLY A 94 9.64 22.10 -1.36
N GLU A 95 9.41 21.22 -2.32
CA GLU A 95 8.08 20.62 -2.56
C GLU A 95 7.75 19.58 -1.49
N CYS A 96 6.53 19.61 -0.95
CA CYS A 96 6.12 18.71 0.13
C CYS A 96 4.77 18.08 -0.21
N TYR A 97 4.72 16.75 -0.29
CA TYR A 97 3.51 16.02 -0.66
C TYR A 97 3.21 14.90 0.33
N HIS A 98 1.94 14.75 0.70
CA HIS A 98 1.45 13.46 1.22
C HIS A 98 0.98 12.59 0.07
N THR A 99 1.26 11.31 0.16
CA THR A 99 0.94 10.34 -0.90
C THR A 99 -0.56 10.20 -1.20
N SER A 100 -1.45 10.51 -0.25
CA SER A 100 -2.90 10.57 -0.49
C SER A 100 -3.39 11.87 -1.15
N ALA A 101 -2.56 12.90 -1.19
CA ALA A 101 -2.83 14.20 -1.82
C ALA A 101 -1.76 14.49 -2.89
N TRP A 102 -1.44 13.45 -3.67
CA TRP A 102 -0.39 13.51 -4.67
C TRP A 102 -0.85 14.37 -5.86
N PRO A 103 -0.07 15.36 -6.31
CA PRO A 103 -0.45 16.21 -7.45
C PRO A 103 -0.36 15.43 -8.77
N GLU A 104 -1.12 15.84 -9.78
CA GLU A 104 -1.18 15.16 -11.09
C GLU A 104 0.19 15.09 -11.79
N HIS A 105 1.02 16.11 -11.59
CA HIS A 105 2.33 16.21 -12.22
C HIS A 105 3.41 16.50 -11.18
N VAL A 106 4.40 15.61 -11.09
CA VAL A 106 5.61 15.79 -10.28
C VAL A 106 6.82 15.57 -11.17
N VAL A 107 7.70 16.56 -11.21
CA VAL A 107 8.99 16.46 -11.89
C VAL A 107 10.01 15.90 -10.91
N PHE A 108 10.71 14.82 -11.27
CA PHE A 108 11.74 14.19 -10.45
C PHE A 108 13.17 14.46 -10.94
N ASP A 109 13.32 14.92 -12.18
CA ASP A 109 14.61 15.08 -12.83
C ASP A 109 15.53 15.96 -12.01
N ASN A 110 16.73 15.46 -11.76
CA ASN A 110 17.78 16.11 -10.97
C ASN A 110 17.42 16.45 -9.50
N LYS A 111 16.26 16.06 -8.98
CA LYS A 111 15.85 16.33 -7.59
C LYS A 111 16.42 15.30 -6.60
N ARG A 112 16.79 15.78 -5.42
CA ARG A 112 17.04 14.98 -4.22
C ARG A 112 15.71 14.82 -3.49
N VAL A 113 15.30 13.58 -3.25
CA VAL A 113 13.98 13.26 -2.72
C VAL A 113 14.12 12.55 -1.38
N ALA A 114 13.31 12.94 -0.40
CA ALA A 114 13.12 12.22 0.85
C ALA A 114 11.75 11.52 0.87
N VAL A 115 11.71 10.26 1.34
CA VAL A 115 10.46 9.56 1.65
C VAL A 115 10.45 9.20 3.13
N ILE A 116 9.42 9.63 3.85
CA ILE A 116 9.17 9.22 5.24
C ILE A 116 8.07 8.16 5.24
N GLY A 117 8.39 6.95 5.70
CA GLY A 117 7.46 5.84 5.81
C GLY A 117 7.71 4.71 4.80
N THR A 118 7.58 3.47 5.29
CA THR A 118 7.91 2.22 4.58
C THR A 118 6.79 1.18 4.71
N GLY A 119 5.53 1.64 4.84
CA GLY A 119 4.36 0.78 4.64
C GLY A 119 4.11 0.51 3.15
N SER A 120 2.95 -0.07 2.81
CA SER A 120 2.60 -0.40 1.40
C SER A 120 2.82 0.78 0.45
N THR A 121 2.36 1.96 0.82
CA THR A 121 2.51 3.19 0.01
C THR A 121 3.98 3.59 -0.16
N GLY A 122 4.74 3.56 0.94
CA GLY A 122 6.18 3.87 0.94
C GLY A 122 6.96 2.91 0.06
N VAL A 123 6.75 1.61 0.22
CA VAL A 123 7.38 0.55 -0.57
C VAL A 123 7.16 0.75 -2.07
N GLN A 124 5.93 1.05 -2.48
CA GLN A 124 5.60 1.28 -3.89
C GLN A 124 6.22 2.56 -4.44
N ILE A 125 6.13 3.67 -3.70
CA ILE A 125 6.64 4.96 -4.19
C ILE A 125 8.17 4.95 -4.27
N ILE A 126 8.86 4.39 -3.26
CA ILE A 126 10.32 4.22 -3.25
C ILE A 126 10.78 3.46 -4.49
N THR A 127 10.15 2.32 -4.77
CA THR A 127 10.49 1.48 -5.92
C THR A 127 10.25 2.22 -7.24
N SER A 128 9.15 2.97 -7.36
CA SER A 128 8.75 3.68 -8.58
C SER A 128 9.63 4.89 -8.91
N ILE A 129 10.08 5.64 -7.89
CA ILE A 129 10.80 6.92 -8.09
C ILE A 129 12.32 6.79 -8.00
N ALA A 130 12.86 5.75 -7.34
CA ALA A 130 14.30 5.54 -7.25
C ALA A 130 15.07 5.61 -8.59
N PRO A 131 14.54 5.12 -9.73
CA PRO A 131 15.22 5.30 -11.02
C PRO A 131 15.10 6.70 -11.66
N LYS A 132 14.24 7.58 -11.12
CA LYS A 132 13.88 8.87 -11.73
C LYS A 132 14.49 10.08 -11.01
N VAL A 133 15.05 9.88 -9.80
CA VAL A 133 15.56 10.96 -8.95
C VAL A 133 17.08 11.00 -8.96
N LYS A 134 17.67 12.18 -8.72
CA LYS A 134 19.13 12.34 -8.54
C LYS A 134 19.62 11.55 -7.34
N HIS A 135 18.89 11.63 -6.23
CA HIS A 135 19.18 10.88 -5.01
C HIS A 135 17.88 10.65 -4.24
N LEU A 136 17.69 9.46 -3.68
CA LEU A 136 16.58 9.09 -2.82
C LEU A 136 17.09 8.79 -1.41
N THR A 137 16.57 9.50 -0.42
CA THR A 137 16.83 9.21 1.00
C THR A 137 15.55 8.68 1.63
N VAL A 138 15.58 7.44 2.12
CA VAL A 138 14.42 6.81 2.77
C VAL A 138 14.59 6.90 4.29
N PHE A 139 13.62 7.50 4.97
CA PHE A 139 13.54 7.59 6.42
C PHE A 139 12.61 6.50 6.94
N GLN A 140 13.21 5.41 7.40
CA GLN A 140 12.52 4.21 7.86
C GLN A 140 12.52 4.15 9.38
N ARG A 141 11.33 4.11 9.99
CA ARG A 141 11.20 3.87 11.44
C ARG A 141 11.09 2.39 11.79
N THR A 142 10.37 1.64 10.96
CA THR A 142 10.17 0.20 11.18
C THR A 142 10.23 -0.52 9.84
N PRO A 143 11.25 -1.37 9.59
CA PRO A 143 11.25 -2.25 8.44
C PRO A 143 10.03 -3.17 8.47
N GLN A 144 9.50 -3.53 7.29
CA GLN A 144 8.37 -4.46 7.16
C GLN A 144 8.70 -5.61 6.23
N TYR A 145 7.99 -6.72 6.43
CA TYR A 145 8.07 -7.90 5.59
C TYR A 145 7.31 -7.66 4.28
N SER A 146 8.04 -7.67 3.17
CA SER A 146 7.49 -7.57 1.83
C SER A 146 7.89 -8.78 0.99
N VAL A 147 7.00 -9.20 0.10
CA VAL A 147 7.24 -10.28 -0.86
C VAL A 147 7.01 -9.76 -2.29
N PRO A 148 7.48 -10.45 -3.33
CA PRO A 148 7.19 -10.03 -4.70
C PRO A 148 5.68 -9.95 -4.96
N VAL A 149 5.24 -8.94 -5.71
CA VAL A 149 3.85 -8.83 -6.17
C VAL A 149 3.58 -9.78 -7.34
N GLY A 150 4.62 -10.14 -8.11
CA GLY A 150 4.47 -11.00 -9.28
C GLY A 150 3.74 -10.30 -10.44
N GLN A 151 3.97 -9.00 -10.60
CA GLN A 151 3.34 -8.19 -11.63
C GLN A 151 3.77 -8.66 -13.02
N ALA A 152 2.80 -8.93 -13.88
CA ALA A 152 3.03 -9.48 -15.22
C ALA A 152 1.89 -9.06 -16.16
N PRO A 153 2.16 -8.97 -17.48
CA PRO A 153 1.10 -8.87 -18.47
C PRO A 153 0.25 -10.15 -18.47
N LEU A 154 -1.02 -10.01 -18.83
CA LEU A 154 -1.95 -11.11 -19.04
C LEU A 154 -2.23 -11.28 -20.53
N SER A 155 -2.23 -12.52 -21.02
CA SER A 155 -2.65 -12.81 -22.39
C SER A 155 -4.18 -12.72 -22.52
N GLU A 156 -4.67 -12.44 -23.73
CA GLU A 156 -6.11 -12.45 -24.03
C GLU A 156 -6.75 -13.80 -23.69
N GLU A 157 -6.04 -14.91 -23.92
CA GLU A 157 -6.48 -16.26 -23.54
C GLU A 157 -6.67 -16.37 -22.02
N HIS A 158 -5.72 -15.86 -21.23
CA HIS A 158 -5.82 -15.88 -19.77
C HIS A 158 -7.02 -15.05 -19.29
N VAL A 159 -7.20 -13.84 -19.83
CA VAL A 159 -8.36 -12.98 -19.48
C VAL A 159 -9.67 -13.66 -19.88
N SER A 160 -9.73 -14.28 -21.06
CA SER A 160 -10.89 -15.04 -21.53
C SER A 160 -11.22 -16.20 -20.59
N GLN A 161 -10.21 -16.91 -20.10
CA GLN A 161 -10.41 -17.99 -19.13
C GLN A 161 -10.95 -17.47 -17.78
N ILE A 162 -10.42 -16.37 -17.26
CA ILE A 162 -10.96 -15.72 -16.04
C ILE A 162 -12.43 -15.35 -16.25
N LYS A 163 -12.76 -14.74 -17.40
CA LYS A 163 -14.12 -14.30 -17.70
C LYS A 163 -15.12 -15.44 -17.80
N LYS A 164 -14.72 -16.57 -18.36
CA LYS A 164 -15.54 -17.80 -18.40
C LYS A 164 -15.81 -18.35 -17.00
N ASP A 165 -14.86 -18.20 -16.08
CA ASP A 165 -14.92 -18.75 -14.73
C ASP A 165 -15.37 -17.73 -13.66
N TYR A 166 -15.91 -16.57 -14.07
CA TYR A 166 -16.23 -15.48 -13.14
C TYR A 166 -17.23 -15.90 -12.06
N ASP A 167 -18.25 -16.68 -12.42
CA ASP A 167 -19.28 -17.11 -11.46
C ASP A 167 -18.67 -17.97 -10.34
N ARG A 168 -17.86 -18.96 -10.70
CA ARG A 168 -17.11 -19.80 -9.75
C ARG A 168 -16.10 -18.99 -8.96
N THR A 169 -15.37 -18.10 -9.61
CA THR A 169 -14.39 -17.22 -8.96
C THR A 169 -15.06 -16.38 -7.87
N TRP A 170 -16.18 -15.73 -8.18
CA TRP A 170 -16.90 -14.90 -7.22
C TRP A 170 -17.59 -15.71 -6.12
N GLU A 171 -18.04 -16.94 -6.40
CA GLU A 171 -18.51 -17.87 -5.37
C GLU A 171 -17.37 -18.21 -4.38
N SER A 172 -16.20 -18.58 -4.89
CA SER A 172 -15.02 -18.85 -4.07
C SER A 172 -14.60 -17.63 -3.24
N VAL A 173 -14.56 -16.44 -3.85
CA VAL A 173 -14.20 -15.18 -3.16
C VAL A 173 -15.15 -14.91 -1.98
N ARG A 174 -16.47 -15.07 -2.16
CA ARG A 174 -17.45 -14.83 -1.09
C ARG A 174 -17.39 -15.85 0.04
N ASN A 175 -16.91 -17.05 -0.24
CA ASN A 175 -16.79 -18.15 0.73
C ASN A 175 -15.38 -18.26 1.33
N SER A 176 -14.48 -17.31 1.05
CA SER A 176 -13.11 -17.26 1.57
C SER A 176 -12.97 -16.26 2.72
N LEU A 177 -11.91 -16.39 3.53
CA LEU A 177 -11.64 -15.49 4.64
C LEU A 177 -11.20 -14.10 4.18
N VAL A 178 -10.33 -14.02 3.18
CA VAL A 178 -9.69 -12.76 2.77
C VAL A 178 -10.12 -12.23 1.40
N ALA A 179 -10.93 -12.98 0.65
CA ALA A 179 -11.53 -12.54 -0.62
C ALA A 179 -10.51 -12.15 -1.72
N MET A 180 -9.33 -12.80 -1.74
CA MET A 180 -8.21 -12.45 -2.63
C MET A 180 -8.07 -13.33 -3.89
N GLY A 181 -9.01 -14.25 -4.13
CA GLY A 181 -9.05 -15.05 -5.37
C GLY A 181 -7.97 -16.13 -5.49
N PHE A 182 -7.44 -16.61 -4.35
CA PHE A 182 -6.62 -17.81 -4.27
C PHE A 182 -7.22 -18.77 -3.24
N GLU A 183 -6.88 -20.06 -3.34
CA GLU A 183 -7.25 -21.05 -2.34
C GLU A 183 -6.43 -20.84 -1.06
N GLU A 184 -7.12 -20.58 0.05
CA GLU A 184 -6.51 -20.44 1.38
C GLU A 184 -6.10 -21.81 1.89
N SER A 185 -4.87 -21.91 2.42
CA SER A 185 -4.32 -23.19 2.87
C SER A 185 -5.04 -23.68 4.12
N THR A 186 -5.28 -24.98 4.22
CA THR A 186 -5.74 -25.67 5.44
C THR A 186 -4.61 -26.43 6.14
N THR A 187 -3.40 -26.42 5.57
CA THR A 187 -2.23 -27.14 6.08
C THR A 187 -1.52 -26.30 7.14
N SER A 188 -1.16 -26.90 8.26
CA SER A 188 -0.34 -26.26 9.30
C SER A 188 1.13 -26.21 8.90
N ALA A 189 1.81 -25.09 9.15
CA ALA A 189 3.22 -24.92 8.78
C ALA A 189 4.15 -25.93 9.46
N MET A 190 3.80 -26.40 10.66
CA MET A 190 4.65 -27.25 11.48
C MET A 190 4.39 -28.74 11.29
N THR A 191 3.37 -29.13 10.51
CA THR A 191 3.07 -30.54 10.21
C THR A 191 3.82 -31.08 9.00
N VAL A 192 4.43 -30.21 8.20
CA VAL A 192 5.27 -30.58 7.04
C VAL A 192 6.76 -30.55 7.39
N SER A 193 7.58 -31.20 6.57
CA SER A 193 9.04 -31.14 6.72
C SER A 193 9.58 -29.72 6.51
N GLU A 194 10.78 -29.41 7.02
CA GLU A 194 11.41 -28.10 6.78
C GLU A 194 11.66 -27.85 5.29
N GLU A 195 12.10 -28.88 4.55
CA GLU A 195 12.34 -28.80 3.11
C GLU A 195 11.05 -28.45 2.36
N GLU A 196 9.97 -29.20 2.63
CA GLU A 196 8.66 -28.95 2.03
C GLU A 196 8.12 -27.56 2.39
N ARG A 197 8.28 -27.14 3.66
CA ARG A 197 7.88 -25.80 4.10
C ARG A 197 8.60 -24.70 3.31
N ARG A 198 9.92 -24.86 3.12
CA ARG A 198 10.72 -23.91 2.33
C ARG A 198 10.29 -23.90 0.87
N ASP A 199 9.97 -25.04 0.29
CA ASP A 199 9.49 -25.13 -1.09
C ASP A 199 8.13 -24.48 -1.27
N ILE A 200 7.21 -24.64 -0.32
CA ILE A 200 5.90 -23.96 -0.32
C ILE A 200 6.10 -22.43 -0.28
N TYR A 201 6.92 -21.93 0.65
CA TYR A 201 7.25 -20.50 0.71
C TYR A 201 7.93 -20.01 -0.57
N GLN A 202 8.81 -20.82 -1.16
CA GLN A 202 9.50 -20.47 -2.40
C GLN A 202 8.56 -20.40 -3.60
N LYS A 203 7.61 -21.33 -3.71
CA LYS A 203 6.54 -21.31 -4.74
C LYS A 203 5.67 -20.07 -4.57
N ALA A 204 5.24 -19.74 -3.34
CA ALA A 204 4.46 -18.55 -3.06
C ALA A 204 5.23 -17.26 -3.34
N TRP A 205 6.52 -17.21 -3.00
CA TRP A 205 7.41 -16.08 -3.32
C TRP A 205 7.54 -15.84 -4.82
N ASN A 206 7.71 -16.91 -5.61
CA ASN A 206 7.81 -16.83 -7.07
C ASN A 206 6.47 -16.47 -7.71
N ALA A 207 5.37 -17.03 -7.20
CA ALA A 207 4.03 -16.69 -7.64
C ALA A 207 3.67 -15.25 -7.29
N GLY A 208 4.14 -14.72 -6.17
CA GLY A 208 3.89 -13.36 -5.71
C GLY A 208 2.48 -13.12 -5.15
N GLY A 209 2.37 -12.03 -4.39
CA GLY A 209 1.18 -11.56 -3.70
C GLY A 209 1.30 -11.71 -2.17
N GLY A 210 1.19 -10.59 -1.45
CA GLY A 210 1.37 -10.57 0.01
C GLY A 210 0.36 -11.45 0.76
N PHE A 211 -0.92 -11.34 0.42
CA PHE A 211 -1.95 -12.20 1.03
C PHE A 211 -1.78 -13.68 0.64
N ARG A 212 -1.36 -13.98 -0.59
CA ARG A 212 -1.07 -15.36 -1.02
C ARG A 212 0.06 -15.96 -0.19
N PHE A 213 1.12 -15.20 0.08
CA PHE A 213 2.21 -15.66 0.94
C PHE A 213 1.74 -15.85 2.39
N GLY A 214 0.87 -14.99 2.91
CA GLY A 214 0.40 -15.08 4.30
C GLY A 214 -0.65 -16.17 4.55
N PHE A 215 -1.62 -16.34 3.65
CA PHE A 215 -2.79 -17.20 3.84
C PHE A 215 -2.85 -18.39 2.88
N GLY A 216 -2.16 -18.31 1.74
CA GLY A 216 -2.14 -19.37 0.72
C GLY A 216 -1.03 -20.41 0.94
N THR A 217 -0.11 -20.20 1.88
CA THR A 217 0.94 -21.18 2.22
C THR A 217 0.48 -22.11 3.33
N PHE A 218 0.12 -21.56 4.49
CA PHE A 218 -0.27 -22.31 5.69
C PHE A 218 -1.39 -21.60 6.45
N CYS A 219 -2.31 -22.39 7.01
CA CYS A 219 -3.52 -21.91 7.69
C CYS A 219 -3.24 -21.15 8.99
N ASP A 220 -2.08 -21.38 9.59
CA ASP A 220 -1.71 -20.94 10.94
C ASP A 220 -0.63 -19.85 10.97
N THR A 221 -0.23 -19.32 9.81
CA THR A 221 0.84 -18.30 9.68
C THR A 221 0.63 -17.08 10.59
N PHE A 222 -0.63 -16.68 10.84
CA PHE A 222 -0.98 -15.52 11.68
C PHE A 222 -1.54 -15.90 13.06
N THR A 223 -1.61 -17.19 13.39
CA THR A 223 -2.22 -17.66 14.64
C THR A 223 -1.27 -18.53 15.48
N ASP A 224 -0.26 -19.14 14.86
CA ASP A 224 0.78 -19.91 15.55
C ASP A 224 2.14 -19.18 15.50
N PRO A 225 2.80 -18.95 16.65
CA PRO A 225 4.09 -18.26 16.69
C PRO A 225 5.23 -18.95 15.93
N LEU A 226 5.26 -20.29 15.89
CA LEU A 226 6.31 -21.02 15.17
C LEU A 226 6.10 -20.94 13.66
N ALA A 227 4.85 -21.04 13.21
CA ALA A 227 4.47 -20.81 11.82
C ALA A 227 4.82 -19.38 11.37
N ASN A 228 4.50 -18.37 12.21
CA ASN A 228 4.82 -16.98 11.93
C ASN A 228 6.32 -16.76 11.78
N GLU A 229 7.11 -17.29 12.71
CA GLU A 229 8.56 -17.19 12.68
C GLU A 229 9.17 -17.92 11.47
N ALA A 230 8.62 -19.06 11.06
CA ALA A 230 9.07 -19.75 9.85
C ALA A 230 8.85 -18.89 8.58
N ALA A 231 7.69 -18.25 8.46
CA ALA A 231 7.39 -17.32 7.37
C ALA A 231 8.30 -16.08 7.41
N ALA A 232 8.44 -15.47 8.59
CA ALA A 232 9.29 -14.29 8.80
C ALA A 232 10.76 -14.58 8.50
N SER A 233 11.29 -15.71 8.99
CA SER A 233 12.66 -16.16 8.75
C SER A 233 12.93 -16.40 7.26
N PHE A 234 11.96 -16.99 6.54
CA PHE A 234 12.06 -17.15 5.09
C PHE A 234 12.25 -15.78 4.40
N ILE A 235 11.41 -14.78 4.73
CA ILE A 235 11.52 -13.44 4.15
C ILE A 235 12.84 -12.76 4.53
N ARG A 236 13.28 -12.85 5.80
CA ARG A 236 14.60 -12.32 6.22
C ARG A 236 15.75 -12.94 5.42
N SER A 237 15.68 -14.25 5.13
CA SER A 237 16.66 -14.93 4.28
C SER A 237 16.70 -14.38 2.84
N LYS A 238 15.56 -13.89 2.32
CA LYS A 238 15.48 -13.24 1.01
C LYS A 238 16.11 -11.86 1.03
N ILE A 239 15.85 -11.06 2.07
CA ILE A 239 16.47 -9.74 2.25
C ILE A 239 17.99 -9.88 2.24
N ALA A 240 18.53 -10.80 3.05
CA ALA A 240 19.97 -11.04 3.14
C ALA A 240 20.62 -11.51 1.82
N LYS A 241 19.84 -12.13 0.92
CA LYS A 241 20.31 -12.54 -0.41
C LYS A 241 20.19 -11.45 -1.47
N ILE A 242 19.20 -10.57 -1.35
CA ILE A 242 18.88 -9.55 -2.36
C ILE A 242 19.71 -8.28 -2.13
N VAL A 243 19.93 -7.89 -0.88
CA VAL A 243 20.60 -6.62 -0.53
C VAL A 243 22.10 -6.87 -0.38
N ASN A 244 22.90 -6.19 -1.19
CA ASN A 244 24.34 -6.45 -1.31
C ASN A 244 25.14 -5.88 -0.12
N ASP A 245 24.76 -4.70 0.37
CA ASP A 245 25.42 -4.07 1.51
C ASP A 245 24.88 -4.65 2.84
N PRO A 246 25.71 -5.29 3.67
CA PRO A 246 25.26 -5.93 4.90
C PRO A 246 24.65 -4.96 5.91
N GLU A 247 25.13 -3.71 5.99
CA GLU A 247 24.57 -2.72 6.92
C GLU A 247 23.17 -2.27 6.47
N THR A 248 22.97 -2.06 5.16
CA THR A 248 21.65 -1.78 4.61
C THR A 248 20.71 -2.99 4.75
N ALA A 249 21.20 -4.21 4.53
CA ALA A 249 20.42 -5.43 4.73
C ALA A 249 19.94 -5.56 6.18
N LYS A 250 20.83 -5.29 7.15
CA LYS A 250 20.50 -5.28 8.58
C LYS A 250 19.40 -4.26 8.92
N LYS A 251 19.50 -3.03 8.40
CA LYS A 251 18.48 -1.98 8.59
C LYS A 251 17.14 -2.35 7.95
N LEU A 252 17.13 -3.07 6.83
CA LEU A 252 15.91 -3.50 6.13
C LEU A 252 15.27 -4.75 6.72
N THR A 253 16.00 -5.52 7.52
CA THR A 253 15.53 -6.79 8.09
C THR A 253 14.56 -6.52 9.24
N PRO A 254 13.27 -6.88 9.10
CA PRO A 254 12.31 -6.71 10.17
C PRO A 254 12.61 -7.65 11.34
N TYR A 255 12.28 -7.21 12.54
CA TYR A 255 12.57 -7.90 13.80
C TYR A 255 11.30 -8.18 14.63
N ASP A 256 10.16 -7.61 14.24
CA ASP A 256 8.86 -7.84 14.89
C ASP A 256 8.11 -9.02 14.24
N LEU A 257 6.94 -9.34 14.76
CA LEU A 257 6.08 -10.39 14.20
C LEU A 257 5.70 -10.06 12.74
N TYR A 258 5.60 -11.09 11.90
CA TYR A 258 4.96 -10.97 10.60
C TYR A 258 3.43 -10.90 10.78
N ALA A 259 2.95 -9.78 11.32
CA ALA A 259 1.55 -9.62 11.75
C ALA A 259 0.93 -8.25 11.38
N ARG A 260 1.66 -7.43 10.62
CA ARG A 260 1.08 -6.26 9.94
C ARG A 260 0.38 -6.72 8.65
N ARG A 261 -0.39 -5.82 8.02
CA ARG A 261 -0.97 -6.09 6.70
C ARG A 261 0.13 -6.61 5.74
N PRO A 262 -0.04 -7.79 5.12
CA PRO A 262 0.96 -8.33 4.19
C PRO A 262 1.29 -7.35 3.07
N LEU A 263 2.58 -7.06 2.90
CA LEU A 263 3.07 -6.18 1.84
C LEU A 263 3.52 -7.00 0.64
N CYS A 264 3.44 -6.40 -0.54
CA CYS A 264 4.14 -6.90 -1.71
C CYS A 264 4.65 -5.77 -2.59
N ASP A 265 5.71 -6.06 -3.33
CA ASP A 265 6.50 -5.07 -4.06
C ASP A 265 6.99 -5.56 -5.42
N ASN A 266 7.49 -4.63 -6.23
CA ASN A 266 8.09 -4.90 -7.52
C ASN A 266 9.60 -4.55 -7.53
N GLY A 267 10.36 -5.10 -6.56
CA GLY A 267 11.81 -4.90 -6.46
C GLY A 267 12.24 -3.92 -5.37
N TYR A 268 11.50 -3.84 -4.26
CA TYR A 268 11.77 -2.93 -3.14
C TYR A 268 13.14 -3.16 -2.52
N TYR A 269 13.46 -4.39 -2.10
CA TYR A 269 14.76 -4.66 -1.47
C TYR A 269 15.92 -4.42 -2.45
N ALA A 270 15.77 -4.82 -3.72
CA ALA A 270 16.77 -4.59 -4.76
C ALA A 270 16.99 -3.10 -5.07
N THR A 271 16.00 -2.24 -4.79
CA THR A 271 16.11 -0.78 -4.97
C THR A 271 17.23 -0.19 -4.12
N TYR A 272 17.55 -0.78 -2.98
CA TYR A 272 18.62 -0.32 -2.08
C TYR A 272 20.04 -0.66 -2.56
N ASN A 273 20.18 -1.51 -3.60
CA ASN A 273 21.48 -1.74 -4.23
C ASN A 273 21.89 -0.61 -5.18
N ARG A 274 21.00 0.35 -5.44
CA ARG A 274 21.27 1.48 -6.33
C ARG A 274 22.16 2.50 -5.62
N LYS A 275 23.19 2.98 -6.33
CA LYS A 275 24.11 4.00 -5.81
C LYS A 275 23.44 5.32 -5.42
N ASN A 276 22.25 5.61 -5.95
CA ASN A 276 21.50 6.84 -5.68
C ASN A 276 20.44 6.69 -4.58
N VAL A 277 20.45 5.59 -3.80
CA VAL A 277 19.48 5.33 -2.74
C VAL A 277 20.23 5.19 -1.41
N SER A 278 19.79 5.93 -0.39
CA SER A 278 20.27 5.82 0.98
C SER A 278 19.14 5.48 1.94
N LEU A 279 19.44 4.67 2.96
CA LEU A 279 18.51 4.29 4.02
C LEU A 279 18.94 4.87 5.38
N VAL A 280 18.05 5.65 5.98
CA VAL A 280 18.18 6.21 7.32
C VAL A 280 17.25 5.45 8.26
N ASP A 281 17.84 4.80 9.27
CA ASP A 281 17.09 4.17 10.36
C ASP A 281 16.77 5.23 11.42
N ILE A 282 15.57 5.81 11.34
CA ILE A 282 15.15 6.87 12.26
C ILE A 282 14.71 6.35 13.62
N LYS A 283 14.81 5.03 13.89
CA LYS A 283 14.77 4.50 15.26
C LYS A 283 16.13 4.69 15.94
N ALA A 284 17.23 4.54 15.19
CA ALA A 284 18.59 4.75 15.69
C ALA A 284 19.01 6.23 15.64
N THR A 285 18.68 6.95 14.56
CA THR A 285 18.94 8.38 14.39
C THR A 285 17.65 9.16 14.11
N PRO A 286 16.81 9.41 15.14
CA PRO A 286 15.52 10.09 14.97
C PRO A 286 15.61 11.43 14.24
N ILE A 287 14.53 11.76 13.51
CA ILE A 287 14.34 13.09 12.95
C ILE A 287 14.12 14.07 14.11
N VAL A 288 14.95 15.10 14.19
CA VAL A 288 14.86 16.16 15.21
C VAL A 288 14.02 17.33 14.70
N GLU A 289 14.25 17.75 13.48
CA GLU A 289 13.52 18.83 12.83
C GLU A 289 13.62 18.74 11.31
N ILE A 290 12.60 19.29 10.64
CA ILE A 290 12.67 19.65 9.24
C ILE A 290 13.18 21.10 9.18
N THR A 291 14.19 21.34 8.35
CA THR A 291 14.81 22.66 8.14
C THR A 291 14.32 23.25 6.81
N PRO A 292 14.63 24.52 6.51
CA PRO A 292 14.37 25.08 5.18
C PRO A 292 15.00 24.31 4.02
N MET A 293 16.06 23.52 4.25
CA MET A 293 16.83 22.83 3.21
C MET A 293 16.66 21.30 3.20
N GLY A 294 16.04 20.71 4.22
CA GLY A 294 15.91 19.25 4.30
C GLY A 294 15.51 18.74 5.68
N ILE A 295 16.07 17.59 6.06
CA ILE A 295 15.73 16.89 7.31
C ILE A 295 16.97 16.71 8.16
N LYS A 296 16.91 17.12 9.42
CA LYS A 296 18.00 16.94 10.39
C LYS A 296 17.73 15.77 11.32
N THR A 297 18.69 14.87 11.42
CA THR A 297 18.67 13.70 12.32
C THR A 297 19.47 13.96 13.60
N SER A 298 19.26 13.13 14.61
CA SER A 298 19.85 13.29 15.95
C SER A 298 21.36 13.14 16.01
N ASP A 299 21.98 12.55 14.99
CA ASP A 299 23.43 12.47 14.78
C ASP A 299 24.03 13.79 14.24
N GLY A 300 23.20 14.82 14.05
CA GLY A 300 23.62 16.14 13.57
C GLY A 300 23.71 16.26 12.04
N ILE A 301 23.42 15.18 11.30
CA ILE A 301 23.44 15.19 9.84
C ILE A 301 22.19 15.92 9.31
N GLU A 302 22.39 16.80 8.33
CA GLU A 302 21.31 17.42 7.56
C GLU A 302 21.24 16.78 6.16
N HIS A 303 20.15 16.06 5.92
CA HIS A 303 19.84 15.45 4.63
C HIS A 303 19.14 16.49 3.74
N LYS A 304 19.94 17.22 2.95
CA LYS A 304 19.42 18.25 2.03
C LYS A 304 18.61 17.62 0.89
N VAL A 305 17.35 18.05 0.74
CA VAL A 305 16.42 17.54 -0.26
C VAL A 305 15.63 18.67 -0.90
N ASP A 306 15.20 18.43 -2.13
CA ASP A 306 14.40 19.37 -2.93
C ASP A 306 12.91 19.04 -2.85
N LEU A 307 12.58 17.77 -2.55
CA LEU A 307 11.22 17.27 -2.45
C LEU A 307 11.08 16.26 -1.30
N LEU A 308 10.04 16.46 -0.48
CA LEU A 308 9.71 15.65 0.69
C LEU A 308 8.37 14.93 0.49
N ILE A 309 8.38 13.61 0.66
CA ILE A 309 7.21 12.76 0.51
C ILE A 309 6.84 12.14 1.86
N PHE A 310 5.61 12.36 2.28
CA PHE A 310 4.99 11.69 3.41
C PHE A 310 4.20 10.47 2.93
N ALA A 311 4.76 9.28 3.16
CA ALA A 311 4.11 7.98 3.00
C ALA A 311 3.68 7.44 4.38
N THR A 312 3.04 8.31 5.17
CA THR A 312 2.80 8.14 6.62
C THR A 312 1.41 7.62 6.98
N GLY A 313 0.65 7.21 5.96
CA GLY A 313 -0.60 6.47 6.12
C GLY A 313 -1.78 7.37 6.46
N PHE A 314 -2.68 6.82 7.27
CA PHE A 314 -3.97 7.38 7.57
C PHE A 314 -4.23 7.31 9.07
N ASP A 315 -5.14 8.15 9.56
CA ASP A 315 -5.70 8.11 10.92
C ASP A 315 -6.73 6.97 11.04
#